data_AF-A0A2N7NL65-F1
#
_entry.id   AF-A0A2N7NL65-F1
#
_cell.length_a   1.000
_cell.length_b   1.000
_cell.length_c   1.000
_cell.angle_alpha   90.00
_cell.angle_beta   90.00
_cell.angle_gamma   90.00
#
_symmetry.space_group_name_H-M   'P 1'
#
loop_
_entity.id
_entity.type
_entity.pdbx_description
1 polymer ?
#
loop_
_entity_poly.entity_id
_entity_poly.type
_entity_poly.pdbx_seq_one_letter_code
_entity_poly.pdbx_strand_id
1 'polypeptide(L)'
;MKREQTIDKLYQLAEQTQQVQADRIEIILEERSDEHFPPMSKAMMETRSGLTRRKLDEAITKLEADGHQFTKNNANHYSISLTEAHMLMDAAEVPKFHQRKQHADNKPWIINVQNQKGGTGKSMTAVHLAACLSLNLDKRYRICLIDLDPQGSLRLFLNPQISGAEHDSIYSAVDIMLDNVPEEQDVDLEFLRKNVLLPTQYPNLKTISAFPEDAMFNAEAWQSLSRDQSLDIVRLLKEKLIDKIADDFDVIMIDTGPHVDPLVWNAMYASNALLIPCAAKRLDWASTVNFFQHLPTVYEMFPDDWKGLEFVRLMPTMFEDDNKKQVSVLTEMNYLLNDQVMMATIPRSRAFETCADTYSTVFDLTVSDFEGGKKTLAVAQDAVQKSALELERVLHSNWPSLNQG
;
A
#
# COMPACT_ATOMS: atom_id res chain seq x y z
N MET A 1 -17.17 41.40 14.53
CA MET A 1 -17.59 40.83 15.84
C MET A 1 -18.06 39.37 15.76
N LYS A 2 -19.26 39.01 15.26
CA LYS A 2 -19.69 37.58 15.24
C LYS A 2 -18.81 36.67 14.36
N ARG A 3 -18.37 37.17 13.19
CA ARG A 3 -17.46 36.44 12.29
C ARG A 3 -16.13 36.11 12.95
N GLU A 4 -15.47 37.12 13.53
CA GLU A 4 -14.18 36.94 14.24
C GLU A 4 -14.34 35.97 15.41
N GLN A 5 -15.37 36.15 16.25
CA GLN A 5 -15.66 35.24 17.36
C GLN A 5 -15.91 33.79 16.90
N THR A 6 -16.53 33.60 15.74
CA THR A 6 -16.69 32.25 15.16
C THR A 6 -15.36 31.69 14.70
N ILE A 7 -14.53 32.49 14.01
CA ILE A 7 -13.20 32.07 13.54
C ILE A 7 -12.31 31.71 14.73
N ASP A 8 -12.26 32.54 15.77
CA ASP A 8 -11.47 32.28 16.99
C ASP A 8 -11.93 30.98 17.68
N LYS A 9 -13.26 30.74 17.75
CA LYS A 9 -13.79 29.48 18.28
C LYS A 9 -13.42 28.27 17.43
N LEU A 10 -13.38 28.41 16.11
CA LEU A 10 -12.96 27.33 15.21
C LEU A 10 -11.46 27.03 15.36
N TYR A 11 -10.62 28.05 15.55
CA TYR A 11 -9.20 27.84 15.86
C TYR A 11 -9.00 27.12 17.20
N GLN A 12 -9.73 27.53 18.25
CA GLN A 12 -9.70 26.85 19.54
C GLN A 12 -10.17 25.39 19.45
N LEU A 13 -11.22 25.12 18.68
CA LEU A 13 -11.67 23.75 18.44
C LEU A 13 -10.63 22.94 17.68
N ALA A 14 -10.03 23.52 16.63
CA ALA A 14 -9.00 22.84 15.83
C ALA A 14 -7.78 22.46 16.70
N GLU A 15 -7.26 23.40 17.49
CA GLU A 15 -6.15 23.18 18.43
C GLU A 15 -6.47 22.06 19.43
N GLN A 16 -7.68 22.08 20.04
CA GLN A 16 -8.12 21.03 20.95
C GLN A 16 -8.22 19.66 20.28
N THR A 17 -8.67 19.59 19.03
CA THR A 17 -8.80 18.31 18.31
C THR A 17 -7.50 17.78 17.74
N GLN A 18 -6.54 18.66 17.40
CA GLN A 18 -5.22 18.27 16.93
C GLN A 18 -4.44 17.56 18.05
N GLN A 19 -4.57 18.04 19.29
CA GLN A 19 -3.97 17.39 20.45
C GLN A 19 -4.46 15.95 20.61
N VAL A 20 -5.74 15.67 20.41
CA VAL A 20 -6.30 14.30 20.53
C VAL A 20 -5.66 13.33 19.54
N GLN A 21 -5.40 13.76 18.31
CA GLN A 21 -4.75 12.91 17.31
C GLN A 21 -3.27 12.69 17.63
N ALA A 22 -2.56 13.74 18.03
CA ALA A 22 -1.17 13.66 18.45
C ALA A 22 -1.00 12.70 19.65
N ASP A 23 -1.82 12.88 20.70
CA ASP A 23 -1.82 12.02 21.88
C ASP A 23 -2.10 10.55 21.50
N ARG A 24 -3.04 10.32 20.58
CA ARG A 24 -3.36 8.95 20.12
C ARG A 24 -2.19 8.32 19.36
N ILE A 25 -1.53 9.08 18.49
CA ILE A 25 -0.35 8.60 17.76
C ILE A 25 0.79 8.31 18.74
N GLU A 26 1.01 9.17 19.74
CA GLU A 26 2.02 8.97 20.78
C GLU A 26 1.76 7.68 21.57
N ILE A 27 0.53 7.47 22.05
CA ILE A 27 0.14 6.22 22.75
C ILE A 27 0.43 5.00 21.89
N ILE A 28 0.06 5.03 20.60
CA ILE A 28 0.29 3.91 19.68
C ILE A 28 1.79 3.68 19.45
N LEU A 29 2.59 4.74 19.37
CA LEU A 29 4.04 4.65 19.23
C LEU A 29 4.71 4.11 20.50
N GLU A 30 4.20 4.45 21.69
CA GLU A 30 4.67 3.91 22.97
C GLU A 30 4.29 2.43 23.17
N GLU A 31 3.08 2.04 22.72
CA GLU A 31 2.59 0.66 22.78
C GLU A 31 3.20 -0.24 21.69
N ARG A 32 3.73 0.34 20.60
CA ARG A 32 4.41 -0.40 19.55
C ARG A 32 5.72 -1.01 20.08
N SER A 33 5.88 -2.32 19.89
CA SER A 33 7.15 -3.00 20.16
C SER A 33 8.26 -2.47 19.24
N ASP A 34 9.49 -2.36 19.78
CA ASP A 34 10.70 -2.05 18.99
C ASP A 34 10.86 -3.01 17.80
N GLU A 35 10.48 -4.28 17.96
CA GLU A 35 10.39 -5.26 16.85
C GLU A 35 9.02 -5.18 16.19
N HIS A 36 8.93 -4.35 15.14
CA HIS A 36 7.70 -4.01 14.42
C HIS A 36 7.00 -5.18 13.72
N PHE A 37 7.71 -6.29 13.48
CA PHE A 37 7.17 -7.52 12.91
C PHE A 37 7.55 -8.71 13.81
N PRO A 38 6.61 -9.61 14.16
CA PRO A 38 6.89 -10.72 15.05
C PRO A 38 8.06 -11.59 14.56
N PRO A 39 9.08 -11.84 15.39
CA PRO A 39 10.25 -12.59 14.96
C PRO A 39 9.88 -14.04 14.63
N MET A 40 10.57 -14.57 13.62
CA MET A 40 10.34 -15.91 13.12
C MET A 40 11.22 -16.93 13.85
N SER A 41 10.61 -18.05 14.23
CA SER A 41 11.41 -19.23 14.59
C SER A 41 12.11 -19.79 13.35
N LYS A 42 13.18 -20.55 13.58
CA LYS A 42 13.86 -21.30 12.52
C LYS A 42 12.94 -22.25 11.72
N ALA A 43 11.92 -22.83 12.37
CA ALA A 43 10.94 -23.68 11.70
C ALA A 43 9.96 -22.88 10.81
N MET A 44 9.60 -21.67 11.26
CA MET A 44 8.79 -20.75 10.46
C MET A 44 9.57 -20.23 9.26
N MET A 45 10.87 -19.94 9.45
CA MET A 45 11.80 -19.54 8.40
C MET A 45 11.90 -20.62 7.30
N GLU A 46 12.05 -21.90 7.67
CA GLU A 46 12.06 -23.03 6.75
C GLU A 46 10.77 -23.10 5.92
N THR A 47 9.61 -23.01 6.58
CA THR A 47 8.30 -23.03 5.90
C THR A 47 8.11 -21.85 4.95
N ARG A 48 8.50 -20.63 5.35
CA ARG A 48 8.24 -19.41 4.57
C ARG A 48 9.24 -19.16 3.44
N SER A 49 10.49 -19.59 3.58
CA SER A 49 11.50 -19.43 2.51
C SER A 49 11.46 -20.51 1.46
N GLY A 50 10.95 -21.70 1.78
CA GLY A 50 11.13 -22.88 0.94
C GLY A 50 12.58 -23.41 0.94
N LEU A 51 13.46 -22.89 1.79
CA LEU A 51 14.80 -23.46 1.99
C LEU A 51 14.70 -24.79 2.72
N THR A 52 15.58 -25.74 2.37
CA THR A 52 15.75 -26.94 3.20
C THR A 52 16.45 -26.58 4.51
N ARG A 53 16.21 -27.36 5.56
CA ARG A 53 16.91 -27.22 6.84
C ARG A 53 18.43 -27.07 6.69
N ARG A 54 19.05 -27.89 5.84
CA ARG A 54 20.49 -27.85 5.57
C ARG A 54 20.95 -26.50 5.02
N LYS A 55 20.25 -25.98 4.00
CA LYS A 55 20.61 -24.67 3.40
C LYS A 55 20.45 -23.53 4.40
N LEU A 56 19.40 -23.58 5.23
CA LEU A 56 19.19 -22.60 6.28
C LEU A 56 20.31 -22.65 7.34
N ASP A 57 20.75 -23.84 7.73
CA ASP A 57 21.86 -24.03 8.68
C ASP A 57 23.19 -23.51 8.11
N GLU A 58 23.45 -23.76 6.82
CA GLU A 58 24.61 -23.25 6.10
C GLU A 58 24.60 -21.72 6.02
N ALA A 59 23.45 -21.12 5.73
CA ALA A 59 23.29 -19.66 5.68
C ALA A 59 23.49 -19.00 7.05
N ILE A 60 22.95 -19.59 8.12
CA ILE A 60 23.19 -19.12 9.50
C ILE A 60 24.68 -19.18 9.82
N THR A 61 25.33 -20.32 9.56
CA THR A 61 26.75 -20.53 9.86
C THR A 61 27.63 -19.52 9.10
N LYS A 62 27.30 -19.24 7.83
CA LYS A 62 27.99 -18.25 7.01
C LYS A 62 27.88 -16.85 7.63
N LEU A 63 26.68 -16.42 8.01
CA LEU A 63 26.47 -15.10 8.63
C LEU A 63 27.14 -15.00 10.01
N GLU A 64 27.10 -16.05 10.83
CA GLU A 64 27.81 -16.09 12.12
C GLU A 64 29.33 -16.02 11.94
N ALA A 65 29.88 -16.69 10.91
CA ALA A 65 31.30 -16.60 10.57
C ALA A 65 31.70 -15.19 10.08
N ASP A 66 30.78 -14.49 9.41
CA ASP A 66 30.94 -13.09 9.00
C ASP A 66 30.71 -12.09 10.17
N GLY A 67 30.44 -12.59 11.37
CA GLY A 67 30.33 -11.81 12.61
C GLY A 67 28.91 -11.38 13.00
N HIS A 68 27.87 -11.79 12.26
CA HIS A 68 26.48 -11.53 12.64
C HIS A 68 26.10 -12.31 13.89
N GLN A 69 25.41 -11.66 14.82
CA GLN A 69 24.91 -12.30 16.04
C GLN A 69 23.39 -12.38 15.99
N PHE A 70 22.87 -13.60 15.84
CA PHE A 70 21.42 -13.82 15.88
C PHE A 70 20.87 -13.75 17.29
N THR A 71 19.74 -13.06 17.43
CA THR A 71 18.96 -13.06 18.68
C THR A 71 18.39 -14.45 18.94
N LYS A 72 18.49 -14.90 20.20
CA LYS A 72 17.87 -16.13 20.69
C LYS A 72 16.96 -15.80 21.87
N ASN A 73 15.80 -16.45 21.92
CA ASN A 73 14.87 -16.29 23.03
C ASN A 73 15.37 -17.01 24.30
N ASN A 74 14.64 -16.85 25.41
CA ASN A 74 14.99 -17.45 26.71
C ASN A 74 15.10 -18.99 26.69
N ALA A 75 14.47 -19.65 25.71
CA ALA A 75 14.58 -21.10 25.49
C ALA A 75 15.73 -21.49 24.55
N ASN A 76 16.64 -20.56 24.25
CA ASN A 76 17.77 -20.71 23.32
C ASN A 76 17.35 -21.07 21.88
N HIS A 77 16.12 -20.70 21.48
CA HIS A 77 15.66 -20.81 20.09
C HIS A 77 15.90 -19.50 19.34
N TYR A 78 16.26 -19.59 18.06
CA TYR A 78 16.42 -18.42 17.19
C TYR A 78 15.15 -17.58 17.12
N SER A 79 15.34 -16.26 17.24
CA SER A 79 14.36 -15.20 17.06
C SER A 79 14.83 -14.37 15.87
N ILE A 80 14.36 -14.73 14.66
CA ILE A 80 14.86 -14.19 13.40
C ILE A 80 13.97 -13.03 12.97
N SER A 81 14.49 -11.82 12.96
CA SER A 81 13.78 -10.64 12.43
C SER A 81 13.56 -10.76 10.91
N LEU A 82 12.65 -9.95 10.37
CA LEU A 82 12.42 -9.94 8.92
C LEU A 82 13.66 -9.49 8.13
N THR A 83 14.43 -8.54 8.66
CA THR A 83 15.72 -8.13 8.08
C THR A 83 16.72 -9.27 8.05
N GLU A 84 16.87 -10.01 9.15
CA GLU A 84 17.74 -11.19 9.19
C GLU A 84 17.25 -12.30 8.26
N ALA A 85 15.94 -12.45 8.09
CA ALA A 85 15.38 -13.39 7.12
C ALA A 85 15.81 -13.03 5.69
N HIS A 86 15.84 -11.74 5.32
CA HIS A 86 16.39 -11.31 4.04
C HIS A 86 17.89 -11.61 3.91
N MET A 87 18.67 -11.34 4.95
CA MET A 87 20.11 -11.66 5.00
C MET A 87 20.34 -13.16 4.81
N LEU A 88 19.52 -14.01 5.44
CA LEU A 88 19.58 -15.47 5.29
C LEU A 88 19.28 -15.92 3.86
N MET A 89 18.31 -15.31 3.19
CA MET A 89 18.01 -15.60 1.79
C MET A 89 19.15 -15.19 0.85
N ASP A 90 19.80 -14.04 1.12
CA ASP A 90 20.98 -13.59 0.39
C ASP A 90 22.19 -14.51 0.64
N ALA A 91 22.43 -14.91 1.89
CA ALA A 91 23.49 -15.84 2.27
C ALA A 91 23.29 -17.25 1.65
N ALA A 92 22.04 -17.66 1.48
CA ALA A 92 21.62 -18.89 0.79
C ALA A 92 21.61 -18.79 -0.74
N GLU A 93 22.03 -17.65 -1.30
CA GLU A 93 22.13 -17.37 -2.74
C GLU A 93 20.81 -17.54 -3.49
N VAL A 94 19.68 -17.28 -2.83
CA VAL A 94 18.39 -17.22 -3.50
C VAL A 94 18.32 -15.89 -4.25
N PRO A 95 18.05 -15.85 -5.57
CA PRO A 95 17.91 -14.60 -6.30
C PRO A 95 16.57 -13.92 -6.00
N LYS A 96 16.60 -12.61 -5.78
CA LYS A 96 15.39 -11.76 -5.71
C LYS A 96 14.66 -11.79 -7.05
N PHE A 97 13.38 -11.39 -7.06
CA PHE A 97 12.52 -11.44 -8.24
C PHE A 97 13.18 -10.80 -9.47
N HIS A 98 13.57 -9.53 -9.37
CA HIS A 98 14.23 -8.77 -10.43
C HIS A 98 15.62 -9.30 -10.84
N GLN A 99 16.26 -10.13 -10.03
CA GLN A 99 17.57 -10.73 -10.34
C GLN A 99 17.44 -12.02 -11.15
N ARG A 100 16.23 -12.60 -11.24
CA ARG A 100 15.98 -13.80 -12.04
C ARG A 100 15.99 -13.41 -13.50
N LYS A 101 16.73 -14.15 -14.34
CA LYS A 101 16.91 -13.84 -15.77
C LYS A 101 15.61 -13.56 -16.53
N GLN A 102 14.52 -14.27 -16.21
CA GLN A 102 13.22 -14.13 -16.85
C GLN A 102 12.43 -12.86 -16.42
N HIS A 103 12.94 -12.11 -15.45
CA HIS A 103 12.31 -10.93 -14.84
C HIS A 103 13.25 -9.72 -14.79
N ALA A 104 14.46 -9.80 -15.37
CA ALA A 104 15.46 -8.73 -15.29
C ALA A 104 15.01 -7.44 -16.00
N ASP A 105 14.26 -7.59 -17.10
CA ASP A 105 13.79 -6.48 -17.93
C ASP A 105 12.30 -6.17 -17.69
N ASN A 106 11.73 -6.68 -16.61
CA ASN A 106 10.32 -6.47 -16.28
C ASN A 106 10.10 -5.03 -15.83
N LYS A 107 9.25 -4.29 -16.55
CA LYS A 107 8.70 -3.02 -16.04
C LYS A 107 7.85 -3.27 -14.78
N PRO A 108 7.77 -2.32 -13.83
CA PRO A 108 6.97 -2.49 -12.63
C PRO A 108 5.47 -2.52 -12.94
N TRP A 109 4.71 -3.24 -12.12
CA TRP A 109 3.27 -3.00 -12.03
C TRP A 109 3.02 -1.69 -11.31
N ILE A 110 2.12 -0.88 -11.84
CA ILE A 110 1.63 0.35 -11.21
C ILE A 110 0.13 0.18 -11.03
N ILE A 111 -0.26 -0.18 -9.80
CA ILE A 111 -1.61 -0.63 -9.46
C ILE A 111 -2.34 0.49 -8.71
N ASN A 112 -3.36 1.07 -9.33
CA ASN A 112 -4.25 1.99 -8.64
C ASN A 112 -5.25 1.21 -7.78
N VAL A 113 -5.33 1.51 -6.48
CA VAL A 113 -6.32 0.95 -5.55
C VAL A 113 -7.43 1.97 -5.34
N GLN A 114 -8.50 1.86 -6.15
CA GLN A 114 -9.50 2.93 -6.26
C GLN A 114 -10.93 2.43 -6.11
N ASN A 115 -11.77 3.28 -5.50
CA ASN A 115 -13.23 3.16 -5.47
C ASN A 115 -13.83 4.52 -5.05
N GLN A 116 -14.86 4.97 -5.78
CA GLN A 116 -15.62 6.19 -5.47
C GLN A 116 -16.31 6.15 -4.10
N LYS A 117 -16.64 4.95 -3.59
CA LYS A 117 -17.28 4.81 -2.30
C LYS A 117 -16.23 4.87 -1.18
N GLY A 118 -16.41 5.80 -0.24
CA GLY A 118 -15.66 5.82 1.02
C GLY A 118 -15.95 4.59 1.89
N GLY A 119 -14.96 4.11 2.63
CA GLY A 119 -15.13 3.00 3.58
C GLY A 119 -15.22 1.60 2.96
N THR A 120 -14.82 1.42 1.69
CA THR A 120 -14.76 0.09 1.04
C THR A 120 -13.49 -0.70 1.34
N GLY A 121 -12.55 -0.10 2.08
CA GLY A 121 -11.30 -0.73 2.49
C GLY A 121 -10.11 -0.47 1.55
N LYS A 122 -10.06 0.66 0.81
CA LYS A 122 -8.96 1.00 -0.12
C LYS A 122 -7.57 0.96 0.52
N SER A 123 -7.32 1.85 1.48
CA SER A 123 -6.04 1.93 2.19
C SER A 123 -5.71 0.64 2.93
N MET A 124 -6.73 0.00 3.53
CA MET A 124 -6.59 -1.30 4.18
C MET A 124 -6.14 -2.38 3.19
N THR A 125 -6.78 -2.48 2.03
CA THR A 125 -6.38 -3.42 0.98
C THR A 125 -4.97 -3.12 0.47
N ALA A 126 -4.64 -1.85 0.20
CA ALA A 126 -3.32 -1.45 -0.28
C ALA A 126 -2.22 -1.87 0.71
N VAL A 127 -2.33 -1.46 1.98
CA VAL A 127 -1.31 -1.76 3.00
C VAL A 127 -1.19 -3.25 3.29
N HIS A 128 -2.31 -3.98 3.37
CA HIS A 128 -2.30 -5.40 3.70
C HIS A 128 -1.75 -6.25 2.55
N LEU A 129 -2.08 -5.91 1.29
CA LEU A 129 -1.52 -6.63 0.14
C LEU A 129 -0.03 -6.34 -0.02
N ALA A 130 0.40 -5.08 0.13
CA ALA A 130 1.81 -4.72 0.07
C ALA A 130 2.63 -5.42 1.17
N ALA A 131 2.14 -5.45 2.41
CA ALA A 131 2.74 -6.20 3.50
C ALA A 131 2.77 -7.71 3.21
N CYS A 132 1.70 -8.28 2.67
CA CYS A 132 1.68 -9.70 2.34
C CYS A 132 2.70 -10.05 1.25
N LEU A 133 2.80 -9.23 0.21
CA LEU A 133 3.74 -9.41 -0.90
C LEU A 133 5.19 -9.21 -0.44
N SER A 134 5.44 -8.26 0.48
CA SER A 134 6.77 -8.01 1.04
C SER A 134 7.30 -9.20 1.84
N LEU A 135 6.40 -9.92 2.53
CA LEU A 135 6.70 -11.12 3.32
C LEU A 135 7.02 -12.37 2.50
N ASN A 136 6.95 -12.32 1.16
CA ASN A 136 7.36 -13.43 0.31
C ASN A 136 8.90 -13.51 0.21
N LEU A 137 9.51 -14.38 1.02
CA LEU A 137 10.97 -14.50 1.13
C LEU A 137 11.65 -15.11 -0.12
N ASP A 138 10.94 -15.90 -0.93
CA ASP A 138 11.49 -16.41 -2.19
C ASP A 138 11.68 -15.27 -3.19
N LYS A 139 10.62 -14.49 -3.40
CA LYS A 139 10.59 -13.46 -4.44
C LYS A 139 11.19 -12.14 -3.95
N ARG A 140 10.99 -11.76 -2.69
CA ARG A 140 11.45 -10.49 -2.09
C ARG A 140 11.21 -9.31 -3.02
N TYR A 141 9.96 -9.15 -3.44
CA TYR A 141 9.55 -8.04 -4.32
C TYR A 141 9.96 -6.71 -3.72
N ARG A 142 10.43 -5.81 -4.56
CA ARG A 142 10.63 -4.40 -4.20
C ARG A 142 9.31 -3.68 -4.39
N ILE A 143 8.74 -3.15 -3.31
CA ILE A 143 7.39 -2.60 -3.31
C ILE A 143 7.40 -1.14 -2.90
N CYS A 144 6.63 -0.30 -3.58
CA CYS A 144 6.33 1.07 -3.17
C CYS A 144 4.81 1.23 -2.97
N LEU A 145 4.41 1.83 -1.85
CA LEU A 145 3.06 2.34 -1.66
C LEU A 145 3.07 3.87 -1.79
N ILE A 146 2.25 4.42 -2.67
CA ILE A 146 2.09 5.86 -2.84
C ILE A 146 0.72 6.23 -2.26
N ASP A 147 0.71 7.06 -1.21
CA ASP A 147 -0.52 7.65 -0.69
C ASP A 147 -0.81 8.94 -1.45
N LEU A 148 -1.99 9.01 -2.08
CA LEU A 148 -2.54 10.22 -2.70
C LEU A 148 -3.91 10.57 -2.09
N ASP A 149 -4.25 10.04 -0.92
CA ASP A 149 -5.37 10.54 -0.13
C ASP A 149 -4.83 11.54 0.89
N PRO A 150 -5.17 12.85 0.80
CA PRO A 150 -4.73 13.85 1.79
C PRO A 150 -5.10 13.52 3.24
N GLN A 151 -5.99 12.55 3.49
CA GLN A 151 -6.21 12.02 4.84
C GLN A 151 -5.00 11.27 5.42
N GLY A 152 -4.03 10.86 4.58
CA GLY A 152 -2.76 10.26 5.01
C GLY A 152 -2.95 8.93 5.74
N SER A 153 -3.88 8.09 5.28
CA SER A 153 -4.16 6.82 5.97
C SER A 153 -2.94 5.91 5.97
N LEU A 154 -2.22 5.77 4.85
CA LEU A 154 -1.04 4.90 4.80
C LEU A 154 0.11 5.43 5.65
N ARG A 155 0.24 6.75 5.78
CA ARG A 155 1.20 7.39 6.69
C ARG A 155 1.04 6.88 8.11
N LEU A 156 -0.20 6.78 8.61
CA LEU A 156 -0.46 6.27 9.97
C LEU A 156 -0.01 4.82 10.14
N PHE A 157 -0.26 3.95 9.15
CA PHE A 157 0.12 2.53 9.22
C PHE A 157 1.62 2.31 9.15
N LEU A 158 2.31 3.02 8.25
CA LEU A 158 3.69 2.70 7.88
C LEU A 158 4.72 3.64 8.52
N ASN A 159 4.35 4.90 8.74
CA ASN A 159 5.21 5.93 9.30
C ASN A 159 4.47 6.86 10.28
N PRO A 160 3.84 6.34 11.35
CA PRO A 160 3.07 7.16 12.29
C PRO A 160 3.93 8.27 12.94
N GLN A 161 5.23 8.04 13.11
CA GLN A 161 6.19 8.99 13.67
C GLN A 161 6.30 10.31 12.90
N ILE A 162 5.87 10.34 11.62
CA ILE A 162 5.91 11.56 10.81
C ILE A 162 4.58 12.34 10.78
N SER A 163 3.63 11.95 11.63
CA SER A 163 2.30 12.58 11.68
C SER A 163 2.21 13.74 12.68
N GLY A 164 3.19 13.91 13.56
CA GLY A 164 3.15 14.86 14.69
C GLY A 164 4.24 15.93 14.72
N ALA A 165 5.23 15.88 13.82
CA ALA A 165 6.32 16.85 13.77
C ALA A 165 6.39 17.52 12.39
N GLU A 166 6.79 18.79 12.35
CA GLU A 166 7.20 19.42 11.09
C GLU A 166 8.47 18.73 10.57
N HIS A 167 8.45 18.35 9.30
CA HIS A 167 9.56 17.65 8.66
C HIS A 167 10.09 18.46 7.49
N ASP A 168 11.19 19.20 7.71
CA ASP A 168 11.83 20.06 6.70
C ASP A 168 12.45 19.30 5.51
N SER A 169 12.40 17.96 5.52
CA SER A 169 13.10 17.10 4.54
C SER A 169 12.26 15.92 4.05
N ILE A 170 10.96 15.90 4.34
CA ILE A 170 10.05 14.88 3.83
C ILE A 170 9.05 15.57 2.89
N TYR A 171 9.00 15.11 1.65
CA TYR A 171 8.12 15.66 0.62
C TYR A 171 7.10 14.61 0.18
N SER A 172 5.87 15.04 -0.05
CA SER A 172 4.79 14.21 -0.57
C SER A 172 4.93 13.99 -2.07
N ALA A 173 4.12 13.08 -2.64
CA ALA A 173 4.03 12.95 -4.09
C ALA A 173 3.53 14.25 -4.75
N VAL A 174 2.62 14.99 -4.09
CA VAL A 174 2.09 16.26 -4.57
C VAL A 174 3.15 17.35 -4.58
N ASP A 175 4.03 17.40 -3.56
CA ASP A 175 5.15 18.35 -3.56
C ASP A 175 6.04 18.15 -4.78
N ILE A 176 6.35 16.90 -5.12
CA ILE A 176 7.12 16.56 -6.32
C ILE A 176 6.37 16.92 -7.61
N MET A 177 5.05 16.68 -7.65
CA MET A 177 4.24 17.01 -8.82
C MET A 177 4.20 18.52 -9.09
N LEU A 178 4.16 19.34 -8.05
CA LEU A 178 4.07 20.79 -8.12
C LEU A 178 5.42 21.52 -8.10
N ASP A 179 6.54 20.79 -8.04
CA ASP A 179 7.88 21.34 -7.82
C ASP A 179 8.00 22.18 -6.53
N ASN A 180 7.24 21.82 -5.48
CA ASN A 180 7.28 22.44 -4.16
C ASN A 180 8.47 21.92 -3.33
N VAL A 181 9.65 21.94 -3.94
CA VAL A 181 10.93 21.61 -3.29
C VAL A 181 11.81 22.87 -3.25
N PRO A 182 12.83 22.95 -2.38
CA PRO A 182 13.73 24.10 -2.34
C PRO A 182 14.37 24.36 -3.71
N GLU A 183 14.35 25.61 -4.20
CA GLU A 183 14.78 25.99 -5.56
C GLU A 183 16.20 25.53 -5.96
N GLU A 184 17.07 25.32 -4.96
CA GLU A 184 18.47 24.89 -5.17
C GLU A 184 18.65 23.37 -5.28
N GLN A 185 17.58 22.58 -5.11
CA GLN A 185 17.65 21.11 -5.15
C GLN A 185 17.13 20.56 -6.47
N ASP A 186 17.96 19.77 -7.15
CA ASP A 186 17.52 18.98 -8.30
C ASP A 186 16.76 17.74 -7.79
N VAL A 187 15.58 17.48 -8.36
CA VAL A 187 14.75 16.32 -8.00
C VAL A 187 15.23 15.11 -8.78
N ASP A 188 16.43 14.64 -8.42
CA ASP A 188 17.02 13.43 -8.96
C ASP A 188 16.63 12.18 -8.14
N LEU A 189 17.11 11.01 -8.57
CA LEU A 189 16.83 9.75 -7.90
C LEU A 189 17.38 9.69 -6.47
N GLU A 190 18.50 10.36 -6.18
CA GLU A 190 19.09 10.40 -4.84
C GLU A 190 18.21 11.23 -3.90
N PHE A 191 17.75 12.39 -4.36
CA PHE A 191 16.79 13.23 -3.65
C PHE A 191 15.50 12.44 -3.35
N LEU A 192 14.92 11.77 -4.35
CA LEU A 192 13.70 10.98 -4.16
C LEU A 192 13.89 9.84 -3.15
N ARG A 193 15.02 9.11 -3.23
CA ARG A 193 15.33 8.02 -2.28
C ARG A 193 15.51 8.49 -0.85
N LYS A 194 16.02 9.72 -0.66
CA LYS A 194 16.34 10.26 0.66
C LYS A 194 15.14 10.97 1.30
N ASN A 195 14.41 11.76 0.53
CA ASN A 195 13.43 12.72 1.04
C ASN A 195 11.97 12.36 0.72
N VAL A 196 11.72 11.38 -0.15
CA VAL A 196 10.36 11.00 -0.59
C VAL A 196 10.05 9.53 -0.28
N LEU A 197 10.98 8.62 -0.57
CA LEU A 197 10.82 7.17 -0.33
C LEU A 197 11.15 6.79 1.10
N LEU A 198 10.13 6.78 1.96
CA LEU A 198 10.29 6.48 3.37
C LEU A 198 10.47 4.98 3.62
N PRO A 199 11.41 4.60 4.52
CA PRO A 199 11.51 3.22 4.97
C PRO A 199 10.28 2.83 5.79
N THR A 200 9.93 1.55 5.73
CA THR A 200 8.89 0.95 6.59
C THR A 200 9.50 -0.17 7.42
N GLN A 201 8.69 -0.77 8.29
CA GLN A 201 9.08 -1.98 9.04
C GLN A 201 9.39 -3.21 8.16
N TYR A 202 8.97 -3.20 6.89
CA TYR A 202 9.31 -4.26 5.93
C TYR A 202 10.51 -3.81 5.08
N PRO A 203 11.64 -4.56 5.06
CA PRO A 203 12.88 -4.12 4.41
C PRO A 203 12.76 -3.77 2.92
N ASN A 204 11.81 -4.40 2.23
CA ASN A 204 11.55 -4.29 0.80
C ASN A 204 10.23 -3.56 0.47
N LEU A 205 9.62 -2.87 1.44
CA LEU A 205 8.48 -1.99 1.23
C LEU A 205 8.88 -0.56 1.58
N LYS A 206 8.71 0.34 0.61
CA LYS A 206 8.82 1.79 0.80
C LYS A 206 7.44 2.42 0.72
N THR A 207 7.29 3.60 1.30
CA THR A 207 6.07 4.39 1.16
C THR A 207 6.38 5.83 0.79
N ILE A 208 5.46 6.47 0.09
CA ILE A 208 5.40 7.91 -0.13
C ILE A 208 4.13 8.36 0.57
N SER A 209 4.27 9.22 1.58
CA SER A 209 3.15 9.64 2.43
C SER A 209 2.43 10.85 1.86
N ALA A 210 1.13 10.93 2.15
CA ALA A 210 0.32 12.11 1.90
C ALA A 210 0.10 12.92 3.19
N PHE A 211 -0.15 14.20 3.02
CA PHE A 211 -0.43 15.16 4.08
C PHE A 211 -1.72 15.95 3.78
N PRO A 212 -2.40 16.50 4.79
CA PRO A 212 -3.62 17.28 4.59
C PRO A 212 -3.50 18.42 3.56
N GLU A 213 -2.32 19.03 3.47
CA GLU A 213 -1.98 20.12 2.57
C GLU A 213 -2.03 19.69 1.10
N ASP A 214 -1.84 18.41 0.80
CA ASP A 214 -1.88 17.84 -0.56
C ASP A 214 -3.25 18.04 -1.24
N ALA A 215 -4.30 18.29 -0.44
CA ALA A 215 -5.61 18.67 -0.97
C ALA A 215 -5.56 19.95 -1.84
N MET A 216 -4.54 20.80 -1.66
CA MET A 216 -4.31 22.01 -2.46
C MET A 216 -4.05 21.68 -3.94
N PHE A 217 -3.51 20.50 -4.26
CA PHE A 217 -3.25 20.08 -5.64
C PHE A 217 -4.47 20.27 -6.54
N ASN A 218 -5.65 19.89 -6.04
CA ASN A 218 -6.89 20.01 -6.79
C ASN A 218 -7.22 21.48 -7.11
N ALA A 219 -6.99 22.41 -6.20
CA ALA A 219 -7.25 23.83 -6.43
C ALA A 219 -6.34 24.40 -7.53
N GLU A 220 -5.05 24.08 -7.48
CA GLU A 220 -4.09 24.49 -8.50
C GLU A 220 -4.40 23.83 -9.85
N ALA A 221 -4.75 22.55 -9.84
CA ALA A 221 -5.04 21.81 -11.04
C ALA A 221 -6.28 22.34 -11.77
N TRP A 222 -7.35 22.65 -11.04
CA TRP A 222 -8.53 23.28 -11.63
C TRP A 222 -8.24 24.69 -12.16
N GLN A 223 -7.38 25.46 -11.49
CA GLN A 223 -6.96 26.76 -11.98
C GLN A 223 -6.16 26.63 -13.29
N SER A 224 -5.28 25.63 -13.39
CA SER A 224 -4.55 25.31 -14.62
C SER A 224 -5.52 24.93 -15.74
N LEU A 225 -6.43 23.98 -15.49
CA LEU A 225 -7.44 23.50 -16.45
C LEU A 225 -8.39 24.60 -16.94
N SER A 226 -8.67 25.60 -16.10
CA SER A 226 -9.49 26.75 -16.49
C SER A 226 -8.75 27.71 -17.43
N ARG A 227 -7.41 27.73 -17.40
CA ARG A 227 -6.58 28.61 -18.23
C ARG A 227 -6.16 27.90 -19.52
N ASP A 228 -5.74 26.67 -19.38
CA ASP A 228 -5.31 25.78 -20.45
C ASP A 228 -6.24 24.56 -20.43
N GLN A 229 -6.99 24.35 -21.50
CA GLN A 229 -7.93 23.22 -21.61
C GLN A 229 -7.20 21.88 -21.83
N SER A 230 -5.87 21.87 -21.83
CA SER A 230 -5.05 20.66 -21.84
C SER A 230 -5.16 19.90 -20.52
N LEU A 231 -5.16 18.57 -20.60
CA LEU A 231 -5.11 17.69 -19.43
C LEU A 231 -3.68 17.26 -19.10
N ASP A 232 -2.66 18.02 -19.51
CA ASP A 232 -1.26 17.66 -19.29
C ASP A 232 -0.91 17.51 -17.80
N ILE A 233 -1.68 18.17 -16.93
CA ILE A 233 -1.58 18.03 -15.47
C ILE A 233 -1.79 16.61 -14.95
N VAL A 234 -2.45 15.72 -15.71
CA VAL A 234 -2.65 14.31 -15.31
C VAL A 234 -1.37 13.47 -15.46
N ARG A 235 -0.34 14.02 -16.11
CA ARG A 235 0.94 13.33 -16.33
C ARG A 235 1.94 13.51 -15.20
N LEU A 236 1.73 14.49 -14.32
CA LEU A 236 2.73 14.93 -13.34
C LEU A 236 3.22 13.80 -12.45
N LEU A 237 2.32 12.99 -11.90
CA LEU A 237 2.71 11.86 -11.05
C LEU A 237 3.58 10.85 -11.80
N LYS A 238 3.23 10.57 -13.06
CA LYS A 238 3.97 9.64 -13.91
C LYS A 238 5.36 10.19 -14.23
N GLU A 239 5.42 11.36 -14.84
CA GLU A 239 6.66 11.91 -15.42
C GLU A 239 7.64 12.41 -14.35
N LYS A 240 7.13 13.06 -13.29
CA LYS A 240 7.99 13.67 -12.27
C LYS A 240 8.42 12.73 -11.17
N LEU A 241 7.65 11.67 -10.91
CA LEU A 241 7.89 10.76 -9.80
C LEU A 241 8.06 9.31 -10.26
N ILE A 242 7.01 8.68 -10.79
CA ILE A 242 7.00 7.23 -11.03
C ILE A 242 8.07 6.80 -12.05
N ASP A 243 8.22 7.52 -13.16
CA ASP A 243 9.19 7.16 -14.20
C ASP A 243 10.64 7.27 -13.71
N LYS A 244 10.91 8.13 -12.72
CA LYS A 244 12.24 8.26 -12.10
C LYS A 244 12.57 7.11 -11.16
N ILE A 245 11.58 6.54 -10.48
CA ILE A 245 11.76 5.48 -9.48
C ILE A 245 11.39 4.08 -9.98
N ALA A 246 10.85 3.95 -11.20
CA ALA A 246 10.30 2.72 -11.72
C ALA A 246 11.25 1.52 -11.62
N ASP A 247 12.54 1.73 -11.93
CA ASP A 247 13.56 0.68 -11.91
C ASP A 247 13.89 0.16 -10.50
N ASP A 248 13.54 0.90 -9.44
CA ASP A 248 13.76 0.51 -8.04
C ASP A 248 12.70 -0.46 -7.51
N PHE A 249 11.59 -0.65 -8.24
CA PHE A 249 10.44 -1.40 -7.77
C PHE A 249 9.99 -2.47 -8.76
N ASP A 250 9.37 -3.53 -8.23
CA ASP A 250 8.69 -4.55 -9.02
C ASP A 250 7.17 -4.31 -9.01
N VAL A 251 6.67 -3.71 -7.92
CA VAL A 251 5.27 -3.34 -7.73
C VAL A 251 5.19 -1.96 -7.07
N ILE A 252 4.45 -1.05 -7.67
CA ILE A 252 4.04 0.23 -7.11
C ILE A 252 2.52 0.15 -6.96
N MET A 253 1.98 0.40 -5.77
CA MET A 253 0.53 0.55 -5.60
C MET A 253 0.22 1.97 -5.13
N ILE A 254 -0.86 2.53 -5.66
CA ILE A 254 -1.29 3.90 -5.39
C ILE A 254 -2.61 3.82 -4.62
N ASP A 255 -2.65 4.33 -3.40
CA ASP A 255 -3.89 4.52 -2.64
C ASP A 255 -4.42 5.92 -2.91
N THR A 256 -5.72 6.02 -3.16
CA THR A 256 -6.35 7.28 -3.53
C THR A 256 -7.58 7.55 -2.67
N GLY A 257 -7.94 8.83 -2.54
CA GLY A 257 -9.22 9.24 -1.98
C GLY A 257 -10.44 8.68 -2.75
N PRO A 258 -11.66 8.82 -2.19
CA PRO A 258 -12.90 8.37 -2.83
C PRO A 258 -13.37 9.29 -3.98
N HIS A 259 -12.67 10.38 -4.25
CA HIS A 259 -13.08 11.36 -5.25
C HIS A 259 -12.60 10.96 -6.66
N VAL A 260 -13.17 11.58 -7.69
CA VAL A 260 -12.66 11.52 -9.06
C VAL A 260 -12.33 12.95 -9.44
N ASP A 261 -11.12 13.34 -9.12
CA ASP A 261 -10.57 14.69 -9.23
C ASP A 261 -9.17 14.63 -9.89
N PRO A 262 -8.53 15.77 -10.20
CA PRO A 262 -7.23 15.79 -10.86
C PRO A 262 -6.13 15.00 -10.17
N LEU A 263 -6.15 14.90 -8.84
CA LEU A 263 -5.19 14.08 -8.10
C LEU A 263 -5.40 12.59 -8.37
N VAL A 264 -6.65 12.14 -8.33
CA VAL A 264 -7.00 10.76 -8.69
C VAL A 264 -6.79 10.45 -10.18
N TRP A 265 -6.98 11.43 -11.06
CA TRP A 265 -6.65 11.29 -12.49
C TRP A 265 -5.16 11.05 -12.72
N ASN A 266 -4.29 11.69 -11.94
CA ASN A 266 -2.85 11.41 -11.98
C ASN A 266 -2.53 9.96 -11.62
N ALA A 267 -3.17 9.42 -10.58
CA ALA A 267 -3.05 8.00 -10.24
C ALA A 267 -3.53 7.09 -11.37
N MET A 268 -4.70 7.39 -11.95
CA MET A 268 -5.28 6.63 -13.05
C MET A 268 -4.41 6.66 -14.32
N TYR A 269 -3.86 7.83 -14.67
CA TYR A 269 -2.98 8.00 -15.82
C TYR A 269 -1.65 7.27 -15.65
N ALA A 270 -1.06 7.34 -14.46
CA ALA A 270 0.22 6.68 -14.19
C ALA A 270 0.11 5.15 -14.09
N SER A 271 -1.08 4.62 -13.85
CA SER A 271 -1.29 3.19 -13.58
C SER A 271 -1.50 2.37 -14.84
N ASN A 272 -1.01 1.12 -14.79
CA ASN A 272 -1.24 0.10 -15.81
C ASN A 272 -2.16 -1.03 -15.31
N ALA A 273 -2.61 -0.96 -14.06
CA ALA A 273 -3.59 -1.87 -13.48
C ALA A 273 -4.52 -1.16 -12.50
N LEU A 274 -5.75 -1.66 -12.38
CA LEU A 274 -6.76 -1.12 -11.47
C LEU A 274 -7.31 -2.21 -10.54
N LEU A 275 -7.19 -2.01 -9.24
CA LEU A 275 -7.77 -2.85 -8.19
C LEU A 275 -8.88 -2.08 -7.48
N ILE A 276 -10.08 -2.66 -7.42
CA ILE A 276 -11.29 -2.01 -6.89
C ILE A 276 -11.81 -2.80 -5.68
N PRO A 277 -11.43 -2.43 -4.46
CA PRO A 277 -12.03 -2.99 -3.25
C PRO A 277 -13.51 -2.60 -3.19
N CYS A 278 -14.40 -3.59 -3.09
CA CYS A 278 -15.84 -3.38 -3.09
C CYS A 278 -16.51 -4.24 -2.03
N ALA A 279 -17.24 -3.60 -1.11
CA ALA A 279 -18.08 -4.34 -0.18
C ALA A 279 -19.25 -4.99 -0.93
N ALA A 280 -19.58 -6.24 -0.58
CA ALA A 280 -20.71 -6.98 -1.19
C ALA A 280 -22.08 -6.50 -0.65
N LYS A 281 -22.31 -5.20 -0.55
CA LYS A 281 -23.58 -4.59 -0.10
C LYS A 281 -24.25 -3.90 -1.28
N ARG A 282 -25.59 -3.93 -1.33
CA ARG A 282 -26.36 -3.41 -2.49
C ARG A 282 -26.02 -1.96 -2.85
N LEU A 283 -25.91 -1.06 -1.86
CA LEU A 283 -25.59 0.36 -2.11
C LEU A 283 -24.14 0.55 -2.57
N ASP A 284 -23.21 -0.22 -2.01
CA ASP A 284 -21.80 -0.16 -2.38
C ASP A 284 -21.63 -0.72 -3.80
N TRP A 285 -22.28 -1.83 -4.13
CA TRP A 285 -22.33 -2.39 -5.48
C TRP A 285 -22.92 -1.41 -6.49
N ALA A 286 -24.06 -0.77 -6.19
CA ALA A 286 -24.65 0.24 -7.07
C ALA A 286 -23.70 1.44 -7.30
N SER A 287 -22.95 1.85 -6.27
CA SER A 287 -21.94 2.91 -6.39
C SER A 287 -20.79 2.48 -7.30
N THR A 288 -20.32 1.24 -7.15
CA THR A 288 -19.27 0.66 -8.00
C THR A 288 -19.74 0.51 -9.46
N VAL A 289 -21.00 0.13 -9.71
CA VAL A 289 -21.58 0.08 -11.06
C VAL A 289 -21.60 1.47 -11.69
N ASN A 290 -22.01 2.51 -10.94
CA ASN A 290 -21.94 3.88 -11.42
C ASN A 290 -20.50 4.27 -11.74
N PHE A 291 -19.53 3.92 -10.87
CA PHE A 291 -18.12 4.18 -11.13
C PHE A 291 -17.66 3.57 -12.48
N PHE A 292 -17.99 2.30 -12.76
CA PHE A 292 -17.67 1.67 -14.05
C PHE A 292 -18.29 2.38 -15.26
N GLN A 293 -19.48 2.96 -15.12
CA GLN A 293 -20.10 3.71 -16.21
C GLN A 293 -19.37 5.02 -16.53
N HIS A 294 -18.68 5.61 -15.55
CA HIS A 294 -17.95 6.88 -15.72
C HIS A 294 -16.49 6.67 -16.13
N LEU A 295 -15.89 5.53 -15.79
CA LEU A 295 -14.48 5.24 -16.09
C LEU A 295 -14.10 5.43 -17.57
N PRO A 296 -14.87 4.93 -18.56
CA PRO A 296 -14.53 5.13 -19.97
C PRO A 296 -14.40 6.60 -20.34
N THR A 297 -15.35 7.45 -19.92
CA THR A 297 -15.30 8.89 -20.19
C THR A 297 -14.05 9.54 -19.59
N VAL A 298 -13.64 9.13 -18.38
CA VAL A 298 -12.42 9.67 -17.76
C VAL A 298 -11.17 9.23 -18.51
N TYR A 299 -11.06 7.96 -18.88
CA TYR A 299 -9.91 7.45 -19.62
C TYR A 299 -9.84 7.98 -21.07
N GLU A 300 -10.97 8.21 -21.73
CA GLU A 300 -11.05 8.86 -23.05
C GLU A 300 -10.54 10.30 -23.04
N MET A 301 -10.53 10.96 -21.88
CA MET A 301 -10.00 12.31 -21.73
C MET A 301 -8.48 12.34 -21.57
N PHE A 302 -7.83 11.20 -21.29
CA PHE A 302 -6.39 11.17 -21.10
C PHE A 302 -5.64 11.38 -22.42
N PRO A 303 -4.44 11.98 -22.36
CA PRO A 303 -3.62 12.16 -23.54
C PRO A 303 -3.33 10.87 -24.32
N ASP A 304 -3.16 10.98 -25.65
CA ASP A 304 -3.05 9.85 -26.60
C ASP A 304 -1.87 8.88 -26.32
N ASP A 305 -0.88 9.28 -25.54
CA ASP A 305 0.26 8.45 -25.13
C ASP A 305 -0.04 7.51 -23.95
N TRP A 306 -1.20 7.65 -23.30
CA TRP A 306 -1.68 6.71 -22.30
C TRP A 306 -1.86 5.31 -22.91
N LYS A 307 -1.22 4.30 -22.31
CA LYS A 307 -1.09 2.96 -22.91
C LYS A 307 -2.23 1.99 -22.60
N GLY A 308 -3.18 2.37 -21.75
CA GLY A 308 -4.24 1.47 -21.31
C GLY A 308 -3.93 0.79 -19.98
N LEU A 309 -4.96 0.13 -19.44
CA LEU A 309 -4.83 -0.82 -18.33
C LEU A 309 -4.68 -2.23 -18.89
N GLU A 310 -3.76 -3.00 -18.32
CA GLU A 310 -3.60 -4.43 -18.63
C GLU A 310 -4.72 -5.26 -18.00
N PHE A 311 -5.17 -4.87 -16.81
CA PHE A 311 -6.31 -5.52 -16.16
C PHE A 311 -7.04 -4.59 -15.18
N VAL A 312 -8.30 -4.97 -14.93
CA VAL A 312 -9.12 -4.45 -13.83
C VAL A 312 -9.53 -5.62 -12.94
N ARG A 313 -9.45 -5.48 -11.62
CA ARG A 313 -9.92 -6.52 -10.68
C ARG A 313 -10.76 -5.92 -9.58
N LEU A 314 -11.91 -6.52 -9.28
CA LEU A 314 -12.71 -6.21 -8.11
C LEU A 314 -12.33 -7.18 -7.00
N MET A 315 -12.03 -6.64 -5.82
CA MET A 315 -11.79 -7.42 -4.62
C MET A 315 -12.99 -7.31 -3.68
N PRO A 316 -13.77 -8.39 -3.45
CA PRO A 316 -14.85 -8.37 -2.49
C PRO A 316 -14.32 -8.19 -1.06
N THR A 317 -14.72 -7.12 -0.39
CA THR A 317 -14.27 -6.79 0.97
C THR A 317 -15.40 -6.84 2.00
N MET A 318 -15.02 -6.94 3.28
CA MET A 318 -15.93 -7.02 4.42
C MET A 318 -17.04 -8.08 4.24
N PHE A 319 -16.69 -9.21 3.62
CA PHE A 319 -17.63 -10.25 3.23
C PHE A 319 -18.03 -11.12 4.42
N GLU A 320 -19.31 -11.50 4.47
CA GLU A 320 -19.89 -12.43 5.43
C GLU A 320 -20.61 -13.54 4.65
N ASP A 321 -20.12 -14.78 4.75
CA ASP A 321 -20.62 -15.92 3.97
C ASP A 321 -21.99 -16.44 4.43
N ASP A 322 -22.33 -16.21 5.69
CA ASP A 322 -23.67 -16.47 6.26
C ASP A 322 -24.70 -15.37 5.92
N ASN A 323 -24.25 -14.23 5.38
CA ASN A 323 -25.11 -13.12 5.01
C ASN A 323 -25.68 -13.31 3.60
N LYS A 324 -26.89 -13.90 3.52
CA LYS A 324 -27.62 -14.15 2.25
C LYS A 324 -27.70 -12.95 1.31
N LYS A 325 -27.77 -11.71 1.84
CA LYS A 325 -27.82 -10.49 1.01
C LYS A 325 -26.48 -10.26 0.33
N GLN A 326 -25.36 -10.46 1.03
CA GLN A 326 -24.03 -10.31 0.46
C GLN A 326 -23.71 -11.41 -0.53
N VAL A 327 -24.07 -12.66 -0.22
CA VAL A 327 -23.92 -13.80 -1.14
C VAL A 327 -24.67 -13.54 -2.46
N SER A 328 -25.89 -13.02 -2.39
CA SER A 328 -26.67 -12.64 -3.58
C SER A 328 -25.98 -11.55 -4.41
N VAL A 329 -25.42 -10.52 -3.78
CA VAL A 329 -24.71 -9.44 -4.48
C VAL A 329 -23.43 -9.97 -5.11
N LEU A 330 -22.64 -10.78 -4.39
CA LEU A 330 -21.42 -11.38 -4.93
C LEU A 330 -21.73 -12.32 -6.11
N THR A 331 -22.85 -13.03 -6.08
CA THR A 331 -23.30 -13.88 -7.21
C THR A 331 -23.62 -13.03 -8.43
N GLU A 332 -24.32 -11.91 -8.23
CA GLU A 332 -24.63 -10.94 -9.28
C GLU A 332 -23.35 -10.33 -9.88
N MET A 333 -22.40 -9.92 -9.03
CA MET A 333 -21.08 -9.40 -9.46
C MET A 333 -20.35 -10.42 -10.34
N ASN A 334 -20.25 -11.67 -9.89
CA ASN A 334 -19.59 -12.74 -10.65
C ASN A 334 -20.31 -13.02 -11.98
N TYR A 335 -21.64 -13.01 -11.99
CA TYR A 335 -22.41 -13.20 -13.22
C TYR A 335 -22.19 -12.09 -14.25
N LEU A 336 -22.07 -10.84 -13.80
CA LEU A 336 -21.91 -9.68 -14.67
C LEU A 336 -20.47 -9.47 -15.13
N LEU A 337 -19.50 -9.69 -14.24
CA LEU A 337 -18.10 -9.27 -14.44
C LEU A 337 -17.12 -10.45 -14.59
N ASN A 338 -17.56 -11.69 -14.38
CA ASN A 338 -16.75 -12.91 -14.57
C ASN A 338 -15.35 -12.83 -13.96
N ASP A 339 -14.31 -12.95 -14.79
CA ASP A 339 -12.90 -13.02 -14.41
C ASP A 339 -12.35 -11.73 -13.80
N GLN A 340 -13.10 -10.62 -13.90
CA GLN A 340 -12.74 -9.36 -13.26
C GLN A 340 -13.00 -9.41 -11.75
N VAL A 341 -13.84 -10.32 -11.23
CA VAL A 341 -14.07 -10.46 -9.79
C VAL A 341 -13.09 -11.47 -9.21
N MET A 342 -12.33 -11.06 -8.20
CA MET A 342 -11.46 -11.97 -7.47
C MET A 342 -12.26 -13.02 -6.71
N MET A 343 -11.79 -14.27 -6.75
CA MET A 343 -12.38 -15.39 -6.04
C MET A 343 -12.14 -15.28 -4.53
N ALA A 344 -10.95 -14.83 -4.13
CA ALA A 344 -10.63 -14.55 -2.75
C ALA A 344 -11.42 -13.33 -2.25
N THR A 345 -11.96 -13.45 -1.04
CA THR A 345 -12.71 -12.38 -0.39
C THR A 345 -12.03 -12.00 0.92
N ILE A 346 -12.10 -10.71 1.26
CA ILE A 346 -11.65 -10.21 2.56
C ILE A 346 -12.86 -10.24 3.51
N PRO A 347 -12.81 -11.03 4.60
CA PRO A 347 -13.95 -11.15 5.51
C PRO A 347 -14.11 -9.90 6.37
N ARG A 348 -15.33 -9.66 6.85
CA ARG A 348 -15.53 -8.76 7.99
C ARG A 348 -14.92 -9.41 9.24
N SER A 349 -13.93 -8.76 9.85
CA SER A 349 -13.21 -9.32 10.99
C SER A 349 -12.77 -8.23 11.97
N ARG A 350 -12.89 -8.52 13.27
CA ARG A 350 -12.33 -7.68 14.34
C ARG A 350 -10.82 -7.49 14.22
N ALA A 351 -10.10 -8.41 13.57
CA ALA A 351 -8.67 -8.26 13.34
C ALA A 351 -8.35 -7.00 12.52
N PHE A 352 -9.13 -6.73 11.46
CA PHE A 352 -8.94 -5.51 10.66
C PHE A 352 -9.37 -4.25 11.40
N GLU A 353 -10.35 -4.34 12.29
CA GLU A 353 -10.75 -3.23 13.18
C GLU A 353 -9.62 -2.89 14.17
N THR A 354 -9.05 -3.89 14.84
CA THR A 354 -7.87 -3.72 15.71
C THR A 354 -6.68 -3.14 14.94
N CYS A 355 -6.43 -3.62 13.72
CA CYS A 355 -5.39 -3.09 12.84
C CYS A 355 -5.59 -1.60 12.54
N ALA A 356 -6.82 -1.17 12.28
CA ALA A 356 -7.14 0.24 12.04
C ALA A 356 -6.96 1.11 13.30
N ASP A 357 -7.22 0.55 14.49
CA ASP A 357 -7.08 1.28 15.74
C ASP A 357 -5.63 1.41 16.22
N THR A 358 -4.78 0.42 15.88
CA THR A 358 -3.36 0.32 16.27
C THR A 358 -2.40 0.68 15.13
N TYR A 359 -2.93 1.08 13.98
CA TYR A 359 -2.19 1.37 12.75
C TYR A 359 -1.19 0.26 12.38
N SER A 360 -1.65 -0.98 12.36
CA SER A 360 -0.84 -2.17 12.06
C SER A 360 -1.49 -2.99 10.95
N THR A 361 -0.78 -3.95 10.39
CA THR A 361 -1.37 -4.96 9.52
C THR A 361 -1.69 -6.22 10.31
N VAL A 362 -2.56 -7.07 9.76
CA VAL A 362 -2.85 -8.39 10.36
C VAL A 362 -1.62 -9.28 10.51
N PHE A 363 -0.51 -8.98 9.82
CA PHE A 363 0.73 -9.73 9.93
C PHE A 363 1.64 -9.24 11.06
N ASP A 364 1.41 -8.04 11.56
CA ASP A 364 2.16 -7.46 12.68
C ASP A 364 1.57 -7.91 14.02
N LEU A 365 0.26 -8.21 14.04
CA LEU A 365 -0.41 -8.73 15.23
C LEU A 365 0.03 -10.15 15.57
N THR A 366 0.40 -10.38 16.83
CA THR A 366 0.51 -11.71 17.40
C THR A 366 -0.80 -12.17 18.05
N VAL A 367 -0.85 -13.44 18.48
CA VAL A 367 -1.99 -13.98 19.22
C VAL A 367 -2.14 -13.32 20.60
N SER A 368 -1.05 -12.85 21.20
CA SER A 368 -1.10 -12.12 22.47
C SER A 368 -1.61 -10.69 22.31
N ASP A 369 -1.34 -10.05 21.17
CA ASP A 369 -1.72 -8.66 20.92
C ASP A 369 -3.20 -8.54 20.49
N PHE A 370 -3.84 -9.67 20.15
CA PHE A 370 -5.19 -9.69 19.61
C PHE A 370 -6.18 -10.45 20.48
N GLU A 371 -7.01 -9.70 21.20
CA GLU A 371 -8.05 -10.23 22.11
C GLU A 371 -9.15 -11.04 21.40
N GLY A 372 -9.35 -10.84 20.09
CA GLY A 372 -10.38 -11.54 19.30
C GLY A 372 -10.08 -13.02 19.03
N GLY A 373 -8.95 -13.53 19.52
CA GLY A 373 -8.57 -14.93 19.53
C GLY A 373 -7.85 -15.43 18.28
N LYS A 374 -6.99 -16.45 18.48
CA LYS A 374 -6.10 -17.03 17.46
C LYS A 374 -6.80 -17.38 16.13
N LYS A 375 -7.99 -17.98 16.19
CA LYS A 375 -8.71 -18.44 14.99
C LYS A 375 -9.13 -17.26 14.11
N THR A 376 -9.65 -16.20 14.72
CA THR A 376 -10.13 -15.00 14.02
C THR A 376 -8.98 -14.27 13.33
N LEU A 377 -7.83 -14.14 14.01
CA LEU A 377 -6.62 -13.57 13.41
C LEU A 377 -6.10 -14.42 12.24
N ALA A 378 -6.01 -15.74 12.42
CA ALA A 378 -5.55 -16.65 11.38
C ALA A 378 -6.44 -16.61 10.13
N VAL A 379 -7.76 -16.50 10.30
CA VAL A 379 -8.71 -16.35 9.18
C VAL A 379 -8.47 -15.03 8.42
N ALA A 380 -8.21 -13.93 9.13
CA ALA A 380 -7.91 -12.65 8.50
C ALA A 380 -6.58 -12.70 7.72
N GLN A 381 -5.52 -13.27 8.32
CA GLN A 381 -4.22 -13.46 7.68
C GLN A 381 -4.33 -14.35 6.42
N ASP A 382 -5.03 -15.48 6.51
CA ASP A 382 -5.25 -16.40 5.40
C ASP A 382 -6.05 -15.75 4.26
N ALA A 383 -7.06 -14.93 4.58
CA ALA A 383 -7.82 -14.19 3.58
C ALA A 383 -6.95 -13.19 2.78
N VAL A 384 -6.08 -12.44 3.46
CA VAL A 384 -5.13 -11.54 2.80
C VAL A 384 -4.13 -12.33 1.96
N GLN A 385 -3.60 -13.45 2.48
CA GLN A 385 -2.66 -14.30 1.73
C GLN A 385 -3.26 -14.89 0.46
N LYS A 386 -4.50 -15.40 0.52
CA LYS A 386 -5.23 -15.90 -0.65
C LYS A 386 -5.45 -14.81 -1.69
N SER A 387 -5.82 -13.62 -1.23
CA SER A 387 -6.04 -12.45 -2.08
C SER A 387 -4.75 -11.99 -2.75
N ALA A 388 -3.63 -11.92 -2.01
CA ALA A 388 -2.32 -11.58 -2.54
C ALA A 388 -1.82 -12.63 -3.55
N LEU A 389 -2.02 -13.92 -3.28
CA LEU A 389 -1.65 -15.01 -4.19
C LEU A 389 -2.46 -14.97 -5.49
N GLU A 390 -3.75 -14.66 -5.41
CA GLU A 390 -4.58 -14.47 -6.59
C GLU A 390 -4.14 -13.26 -7.40
N LEU A 391 -3.94 -12.10 -6.76
CA LEU A 391 -3.41 -10.91 -7.42
C LEU A 391 -2.07 -11.21 -8.11
N GLU A 392 -1.15 -11.86 -7.41
CA GLU A 392 0.16 -12.25 -7.95
C GLU A 392 0.03 -13.11 -9.21
N ARG A 393 -0.92 -14.05 -9.27
CA ARG A 393 -1.16 -14.84 -10.49
C ARG A 393 -1.62 -13.96 -11.65
N VAL A 394 -2.46 -12.95 -11.39
CA VAL A 394 -2.90 -11.98 -12.40
C VAL A 394 -1.71 -11.15 -12.89
N LEU A 395 -0.86 -10.67 -11.97
CA LEU A 395 0.35 -9.92 -12.31
C LEU A 395 1.28 -10.73 -13.21
N HIS A 396 1.58 -11.98 -12.84
CA HIS A 396 2.48 -12.84 -13.61
C HIS A 396 1.93 -13.24 -14.98
N SER A 397 0.62 -13.40 -15.09
CA SER A 397 -0.02 -13.77 -16.36
C SER A 397 0.00 -12.63 -17.38
N ASN A 398 0.04 -11.37 -16.92
CA ASN A 398 0.04 -10.19 -17.78
C ASN A 398 1.40 -9.48 -17.85
N TRP A 399 2.42 -9.86 -17.06
CA TRP A 399 3.70 -9.16 -17.07
C TRP A 399 4.36 -9.00 -18.46
N PRO A 400 4.30 -10.00 -19.37
CA PRO A 400 4.88 -9.87 -20.70
C PRO A 400 4.29 -8.75 -21.57
N SER A 401 3.04 -8.29 -21.33
CA SER A 401 2.43 -7.21 -22.12
C SER A 401 3.03 -5.85 -21.78
N LEU A 402 3.39 -5.61 -20.51
CA LEU A 402 4.06 -4.37 -20.08
C LEU A 402 5.38 -4.12 -20.82
N ASN A 403 6.08 -5.18 -21.19
CA ASN A 403 7.38 -5.12 -21.86
C ASN A 403 7.27 -4.94 -23.39
N GLN A 404 6.07 -5.02 -23.97
CA GLN A 404 5.83 -4.90 -25.42
C GLN A 404 5.51 -3.47 -25.87
N GLY A 405 5.29 -2.55 -24.92
CA GLY A 405 4.87 -1.16 -25.16
C GLY A 405 5.95 -0.10 -25.08
#